data_AF-A0A8T4CL29-F1
#
_entry.id   AF-A0A8T4CL29-F1
#
_cell.length_a   1.000
_cell.length_b   1.000
_cell.length_c   1.000
_cell.angle_alpha   90.00
_cell.angle_beta   90.00
_cell.angle_gamma   90.00
#
_symmetry.space_group_name_H-M   'P 1'
#
loop_
_entity.id
_entity.type
_entity.pdbx_description
1 polymer ?
#
loop_
_entity_poly.entity_id
_entity_poly.type
_entity_poly.pdbx_seq_one_letter_code
_entity_poly.pdbx_strand_id
1 'polypeptide(L)'
;KSVFTGDALDELFGYPWQFHLSEEEFAQKQQEMWAEMGFSSIPMAESLGMTIKAPYMDPLFMDWAKKLPIKFKINMRGGVKYGKWIMRKAYEDVIPKDVIWRPKAPLEQGTGTEVLRTFFNEEISDKEFEEKKKRILAEDDVKIQDKEQLLYYEFFRKRFGKPSEVYPDNGGIQCPYCKSYVKTRIQFCKVCGAYPI
;
A
#
# COMPACT_ATOMS: atom_id res chain seq x y z
N LYS A 1 6.05 -19.60 15.91
CA LYS A 1 6.40 -18.28 16.52
C LYS A 1 5.39 -17.25 16.03
N SER A 2 5.04 -16.23 16.82
CA SER A 2 4.03 -15.23 16.43
C SER A 2 4.49 -13.80 16.69
N VAL A 3 4.00 -12.86 15.86
CA VAL A 3 4.29 -11.42 15.97
C VAL A 3 2.98 -10.64 15.85
N PHE A 4 2.81 -9.60 16.67
CA PHE A 4 1.69 -8.68 16.56
C PHE A 4 2.03 -7.53 15.61
N THR A 5 1.11 -7.19 14.72
CA THR A 5 1.23 -6.05 13.80
C THR A 5 0.08 -5.06 13.99
N GLY A 6 0.30 -3.83 13.54
CA GLY A 6 -0.72 -2.77 13.51
C GLY A 6 -1.50 -2.70 12.20
N ASP A 7 -1.47 -3.76 11.40
CA ASP A 7 -2.13 -3.83 10.09
C ASP A 7 -3.63 -3.53 10.20
N ALA A 8 -4.21 -2.96 9.14
CA ALA A 8 -5.59 -2.47 9.01
C ALA A 8 -5.94 -1.17 9.77
N LEU A 9 -5.09 -0.70 10.70
CA LEU A 9 -5.46 0.48 11.47
C LEU A 9 -5.49 1.77 10.63
N ASP A 10 -4.58 1.95 9.67
CA ASP A 10 -4.63 3.12 8.78
C ASP A 10 -5.82 2.98 7.80
N GLU A 11 -6.07 1.80 7.24
CA GLU A 11 -7.19 1.53 6.34
C GLU A 11 -8.55 1.78 7.02
N LEU A 12 -8.66 1.57 8.34
CA LEU A 12 -9.91 1.81 9.10
C LEU A 12 -10.10 3.26 9.56
N PHE A 13 -9.00 4.01 9.78
CA PHE A 13 -9.01 5.33 10.42
C PHE A 13 -8.46 6.47 9.56
N GLY A 14 -8.06 6.17 8.32
CA GLY A 14 -7.67 7.13 7.30
C GLY A 14 -6.18 7.50 7.29
N TYR A 15 -5.73 7.87 6.10
CA TYR A 15 -4.39 8.35 5.80
C TYR A 15 -4.33 9.87 5.63
N PRO A 16 -3.15 10.50 5.80
CA PRO A 16 -2.98 11.93 5.58
C PRO A 16 -3.47 12.44 4.21
N TRP A 17 -3.30 11.65 3.14
CA TRP A 17 -3.76 12.03 1.80
C TRP A 17 -5.29 12.11 1.69
N GLN A 18 -6.05 11.57 2.63
CA GLN A 18 -7.52 11.66 2.64
C GLN A 18 -8.04 12.87 3.44
N PHE A 19 -7.18 13.59 4.17
CA PHE A 19 -7.63 14.61 5.13
C PHE A 19 -8.27 15.84 4.49
N HIS A 20 -8.11 16.02 3.19
CA HIS A 20 -8.71 17.11 2.41
C HIS A 20 -10.07 16.75 1.81
N LEU A 21 -10.45 15.47 1.82
CA LEU A 21 -11.70 14.99 1.26
C LEU A 21 -12.90 15.45 2.11
N SER A 22 -14.05 15.59 1.46
CA SER A 22 -15.34 15.70 2.15
C SER A 22 -15.66 14.40 2.91
N GLU A 23 -16.63 14.46 3.83
CA GLU A 23 -17.03 13.27 4.60
C GLU A 23 -17.57 12.14 3.70
N GLU A 24 -18.29 12.50 2.64
CA GLU A 24 -18.83 11.53 1.66
C GLU A 24 -17.71 10.87 0.84
N GLU A 25 -16.79 11.67 0.28
CA GLU A 25 -15.63 11.14 -0.47
C GLU A 25 -14.73 10.28 0.44
N PHE A 26 -14.52 10.70 1.69
CA PHE A 26 -13.78 9.92 2.68
C PHE A 26 -14.46 8.58 2.92
N ALA A 27 -15.76 8.57 3.19
CA ALA A 27 -16.52 7.35 3.43
C ALA A 27 -16.47 6.39 2.24
N GLN A 28 -16.60 6.91 1.02
CA GLN A 28 -16.46 6.12 -0.21
C GLN A 28 -15.06 5.51 -0.32
N LYS A 29 -14.00 6.31 -0.19
CA LYS A 29 -12.61 5.81 -0.26
C LYS A 29 -12.30 4.77 0.80
N GLN A 30 -12.85 4.94 2.00
CA GLN A 30 -12.74 3.95 3.06
C GLN A 30 -13.39 2.62 2.68
N GLN A 31 -14.61 2.64 2.11
CA GLN A 31 -15.29 1.43 1.67
C GLN A 31 -14.52 0.70 0.57
N GLU A 32 -13.98 1.45 -0.40
CA GLU A 32 -13.14 0.89 -1.46
C GLU A 32 -11.88 0.22 -0.87
N MET A 33 -11.18 0.88 0.06
CA MET A 33 -10.02 0.30 0.74
C MET A 33 -10.37 -0.94 1.57
N TRP A 34 -11.46 -0.92 2.33
CA TRP A 34 -11.85 -2.08 3.15
C TRP A 34 -12.21 -3.31 2.34
N ALA A 35 -12.64 -3.13 1.10
CA ALA A 35 -12.96 -4.23 0.20
C ALA A 35 -11.69 -4.92 -0.33
N GLU A 36 -10.54 -4.24 -0.33
CA GLU A 36 -9.32 -4.69 -1.04
C GLU A 36 -8.04 -4.65 -0.21
N MET A 37 -8.12 -4.26 1.05
CA MET A 37 -6.96 -4.20 1.93
C MET A 37 -6.29 -5.57 2.06
N GLY A 38 -4.97 -5.58 1.94
CA GLY A 38 -4.13 -6.75 2.08
C GLY A 38 -2.77 -6.35 2.62
N PHE A 39 -2.17 -7.23 3.41
CA PHE A 39 -0.96 -6.92 4.17
C PHE A 39 0.14 -7.92 3.82
N SER A 40 1.28 -7.41 3.34
CA SER A 40 2.45 -8.22 2.98
C SER A 40 3.07 -8.93 4.18
N SER A 41 2.80 -8.44 5.40
CA SER A 41 3.21 -9.06 6.66
C SER A 41 2.77 -10.52 6.78
N ILE A 42 1.58 -10.87 6.29
CA ILE A 42 0.98 -12.20 6.39
C ILE A 42 1.77 -13.23 5.57
N PRO A 43 1.87 -13.11 4.22
CA PRO A 43 2.65 -14.07 3.43
C PRO A 43 4.14 -14.04 3.76
N MET A 44 4.68 -12.90 4.18
CA MET A 44 6.08 -12.80 4.61
C MET A 44 6.34 -13.63 5.87
N ALA A 45 5.48 -13.51 6.89
CA ALA A 45 5.60 -14.31 8.10
C ALA A 45 5.42 -15.81 7.81
N GLU A 46 4.46 -16.18 6.96
CA GLU A 46 4.24 -17.56 6.57
C GLU A 46 5.50 -18.17 5.92
N SER A 47 6.16 -17.42 5.03
CA SER A 47 7.42 -17.88 4.40
C SER A 47 8.56 -18.12 5.39
N LEU A 48 8.48 -17.54 6.59
CA LEU A 48 9.45 -17.70 7.69
C LEU A 48 9.00 -18.69 8.78
N GLY A 49 7.87 -19.40 8.58
CA GLY A 49 7.30 -20.29 9.60
C GLY A 49 6.74 -19.53 10.82
N MET A 50 6.27 -18.31 10.61
CA MET A 50 5.74 -17.40 11.62
C MET A 50 4.27 -17.07 11.34
N THR A 51 3.56 -16.61 12.37
CA THR A 51 2.16 -16.20 12.26
C THR A 51 1.99 -14.75 12.68
N ILE A 52 1.31 -13.95 11.84
CA ILE A 52 0.88 -12.60 12.20
C ILE A 52 -0.37 -12.65 13.06
N LYS A 53 -0.40 -11.83 14.11
CA LYS A 53 -1.59 -11.48 14.88
C LYS A 53 -1.87 -9.99 14.61
N ALA A 54 -2.93 -9.69 13.85
CA ALA A 54 -3.33 -8.34 13.52
C ALA A 54 -4.67 -8.02 14.22
N PRO A 55 -4.67 -7.48 15.45
CA PRO A 55 -5.90 -7.28 16.23
C PRO A 55 -6.92 -6.39 15.54
N TYR A 56 -6.49 -5.45 14.70
CA TYR A 56 -7.39 -4.54 14.00
C TYR A 56 -8.07 -5.17 12.78
N MET A 57 -7.67 -6.37 12.39
CA MET A 57 -8.40 -7.21 11.44
C MET A 57 -9.45 -8.09 12.12
N ASP A 58 -9.58 -8.03 13.45
CA ASP A 58 -10.65 -8.74 14.16
C ASP A 58 -12.03 -8.27 13.65
N PRO A 59 -12.96 -9.19 13.31
CA PRO A 59 -14.26 -8.81 12.75
C PRO A 59 -15.07 -7.87 13.63
N LEU A 60 -15.01 -8.02 14.97
CA LEU A 60 -15.74 -7.14 15.89
C LEU A 60 -15.10 -5.75 15.92
N PHE A 61 -13.77 -5.68 15.93
CA PHE A 61 -13.07 -4.40 15.85
C PHE A 61 -13.35 -3.70 14.52
N MET A 62 -13.30 -4.42 13.40
CA MET A 62 -13.58 -3.86 12.08
C MET A 62 -15.02 -3.35 11.97
N ASP A 63 -16.00 -4.12 12.43
CA ASP A 63 -17.41 -3.70 12.43
C ASP A 63 -17.61 -2.41 13.24
N TRP A 64 -17.04 -2.35 14.44
CA TRP A 64 -17.04 -1.15 15.27
C TRP A 64 -16.36 0.04 14.58
N ALA A 65 -15.15 -0.16 14.03
CA ALA A 65 -14.38 0.89 13.37
C ALA A 65 -15.06 1.40 12.09
N LYS A 66 -15.76 0.55 11.36
CA LYS A 66 -16.52 0.93 10.15
C LYS A 66 -17.73 1.82 10.47
N LYS A 67 -18.36 1.63 11.63
CA LYS A 67 -19.53 2.40 12.10
C LYS A 67 -19.17 3.72 12.78
N LEU A 68 -17.90 3.95 13.10
CA LEU A 68 -17.47 5.17 13.78
C LEU A 68 -17.63 6.43 12.90
N PRO A 69 -18.26 7.50 13.42
CA PRO A 69 -18.30 8.80 12.76
C PRO A 69 -16.89 9.35 12.44
N ILE A 70 -16.75 10.08 11.33
CA ILE A 70 -15.45 10.57 10.84
C ILE A 70 -14.70 11.40 11.88
N LYS A 71 -15.38 12.18 12.71
CA LYS A 71 -14.79 13.02 13.77
C LYS A 71 -14.00 12.23 14.84
N PHE A 72 -14.27 10.94 14.97
CA PHE A 72 -13.53 10.04 15.86
C PHE A 72 -12.36 9.36 15.14
N LYS A 73 -12.33 9.39 13.81
CA LYS A 73 -11.22 8.90 13.00
C LYS A 73 -10.21 9.99 12.74
N ILE A 74 -10.68 11.16 12.32
CA ILE A 74 -9.87 12.32 11.95
C ILE A 74 -10.34 13.52 12.77
N ASN A 75 -9.40 14.21 13.40
CA ASN A 75 -9.67 15.45 14.11
C ASN A 75 -8.44 16.35 14.21
N MET A 76 -8.61 17.54 14.78
CA MET A 76 -7.60 18.58 14.91
C MET A 76 -6.98 18.63 16.30
N ARG A 77 -5.66 18.80 16.39
CA ARG A 77 -4.95 19.17 17.61
C ARG A 77 -3.86 20.16 17.29
N GLY A 78 -3.87 21.33 17.96
CA GLY A 78 -2.84 22.37 17.77
C GLY A 78 -2.70 22.83 16.31
N GLY A 79 -3.80 22.93 15.57
CA GLY A 79 -3.79 23.32 14.16
C GLY A 79 -3.40 22.20 13.18
N VAL A 80 -3.13 20.99 13.65
CA VAL A 80 -2.73 19.85 12.80
C VAL A 80 -3.83 18.79 12.77
N LYS A 81 -4.13 18.25 11.56
CA LYS A 81 -5.03 17.11 11.38
C LYS A 81 -4.33 15.81 11.75
N TYR A 82 -5.01 14.97 12.53
CA TYR A 82 -4.55 13.64 12.92
C TYR A 82 -5.61 12.61 12.57
N GLY A 83 -5.17 11.52 11.92
CA GLY A 83 -5.93 10.28 11.83
C GLY A 83 -5.80 9.43 13.11
N LYS A 84 -6.58 8.36 13.19
CA LYS A 84 -6.64 7.46 14.37
C LYS A 84 -7.00 8.22 15.66
N TRP A 85 -7.81 9.28 15.57
CA TRP A 85 -8.04 10.21 16.67
C TRP A 85 -8.50 9.54 17.97
N ILE A 86 -9.55 8.72 17.91
CA ILE A 86 -10.07 8.01 19.08
C ILE A 86 -9.03 7.04 19.67
N MET A 87 -8.20 6.41 18.83
CA MET A 87 -7.11 5.55 19.30
C MET A 87 -6.05 6.39 20.05
N ARG A 88 -5.65 7.53 19.48
CA ARG A 88 -4.67 8.42 20.13
C ARG A 88 -5.17 8.88 21.49
N LYS A 89 -6.45 9.26 21.57
CA LYS A 89 -7.10 9.68 22.81
C LYS A 89 -7.23 8.56 23.84
N ALA A 90 -7.57 7.34 23.41
CA ALA A 90 -7.69 6.21 24.33
C ALA A 90 -6.36 5.83 25.01
N TYR A 91 -5.22 6.13 24.39
CA TYR A 91 -3.89 5.76 24.88
C TYR A 91 -2.97 6.96 25.20
N GLU A 92 -3.51 8.19 25.29
CA GLU A 92 -2.66 9.39 25.48
C GLU A 92 -1.95 9.45 26.84
N ASP A 93 -2.48 8.74 27.82
CA ASP A 93 -1.89 8.62 29.16
C ASP A 93 -1.04 7.34 29.32
N VAL A 94 -0.99 6.48 28.29
CA VAL A 94 -0.26 5.20 28.30
C VAL A 94 0.98 5.26 27.42
N ILE A 95 0.90 5.92 26.27
CA ILE A 95 1.98 6.00 25.29
C ILE A 95 2.69 7.36 25.42
N PRO A 96 4.03 7.42 25.36
CA PRO A 96 4.78 8.67 25.43
C PRO A 96 4.25 9.74 24.47
N LYS A 97 4.23 11.00 24.91
CA LYS A 97 3.60 12.13 24.20
C LYS A 97 4.16 12.36 22.80
N ASP A 98 5.46 12.12 22.63
CA ASP A 98 6.21 12.20 21.38
C ASP A 98 5.88 11.06 20.41
N VAL A 99 5.44 9.90 20.91
CA VAL A 99 5.02 8.75 20.10
C VAL A 99 3.53 8.83 19.75
N ILE A 100 2.66 9.07 20.73
CA ILE A 100 1.19 9.01 20.54
C ILE A 100 0.65 10.11 19.62
N TRP A 101 1.38 11.22 19.47
CA TRP A 101 1.06 12.32 18.56
C TRP A 101 2.05 12.46 17.41
N ARG A 102 2.87 11.43 17.17
CA ARG A 102 3.77 11.39 16.02
C ARG A 102 2.96 11.45 14.70
N PRO A 103 3.36 12.30 13.74
CA PRO A 103 2.82 12.25 12.38
C PRO A 103 3.05 10.89 11.72
N LYS A 104 2.19 10.54 10.76
CA LYS A 104 2.42 9.35 9.93
C LYS A 104 3.60 9.64 9.00
N ALA A 105 4.65 8.84 9.12
CA ALA A 105 5.69 8.74 8.11
C ALA A 105 5.29 7.65 7.09
N PRO A 106 5.47 7.86 5.78
CA PRO A 106 5.45 6.79 4.79
C PRO A 106 6.40 5.65 5.19
N LEU A 107 6.12 4.42 4.77
CA LEU A 107 6.89 3.25 5.22
C LEU A 107 8.35 3.37 4.78
N GLU A 108 8.55 3.77 3.52
CA GLU A 108 9.86 3.95 2.92
C GLU A 108 10.74 4.91 3.71
N GLN A 109 10.19 6.08 4.07
CA GLN A 109 10.88 7.07 4.91
C GLN A 109 11.09 6.56 6.35
N GLY A 110 10.11 5.82 6.88
CA GLY A 110 10.19 5.24 8.22
C GLY A 110 11.27 4.16 8.34
N THR A 111 11.59 3.47 7.23
CA THR A 111 12.61 2.42 7.16
C THR A 111 13.92 2.89 6.55
N GLY A 112 13.99 4.11 6.00
CA GLY A 112 15.17 4.63 5.31
C GLY A 112 15.41 3.99 3.94
N THR A 113 14.39 3.39 3.32
CA THR A 113 14.52 2.68 2.04
C THR A 113 14.34 3.58 0.83
N GLU A 114 14.00 4.85 1.02
CA GLU A 114 13.96 5.86 -0.05
C GLU A 114 15.31 5.98 -0.78
N VAL A 115 16.42 5.64 -0.12
CA VAL A 115 17.77 5.61 -0.71
C VAL A 115 17.92 4.60 -1.84
N LEU A 116 17.08 3.56 -1.89
CA LEU A 116 17.12 2.55 -2.94
C LEU A 116 16.84 3.16 -4.31
N ARG A 117 15.94 4.15 -4.39
CA ARG A 117 15.67 4.88 -5.63
C ARG A 117 16.89 5.60 -6.15
N THR A 118 17.62 6.28 -5.26
CA THR A 118 18.88 6.94 -5.61
C THR A 118 19.90 5.93 -6.09
N PHE A 119 20.08 4.84 -5.34
CA PHE A 119 21.00 3.76 -5.69
C PHE A 119 20.71 3.20 -7.10
N PHE A 120 19.46 2.85 -7.41
CA PHE A 120 19.11 2.32 -8.75
C PHE A 120 19.24 3.37 -9.86
N ASN A 121 19.05 4.65 -9.55
CA ASN A 121 19.27 5.73 -10.51
C ASN A 121 20.75 5.91 -10.87
N GLU A 122 21.65 5.64 -9.93
CA GLU A 122 23.10 5.71 -10.11
C GLU A 122 23.66 4.46 -10.79
N GLU A 123 23.18 3.28 -10.41
CA GLU A 123 23.66 1.99 -10.95
C GLU A 123 23.22 1.73 -12.40
N ILE A 124 22.01 2.14 -12.78
CA ILE A 124 21.47 1.91 -14.12
C ILE A 124 21.58 3.20 -14.92
N SER A 125 22.37 3.20 -16.00
CA SER A 125 22.48 4.37 -16.89
C SER A 125 21.16 4.64 -17.62
N ASP A 126 20.88 5.90 -17.96
CA ASP A 126 19.66 6.27 -18.71
C ASP A 126 19.60 5.57 -20.08
N LYS A 127 20.76 5.38 -20.72
CA LYS A 127 20.86 4.64 -21.99
C LYS A 127 20.42 3.18 -21.82
N GLU A 128 20.96 2.50 -20.81
CA GLU A 128 20.58 1.11 -20.51
C GLU A 128 19.10 1.00 -20.16
N PHE A 129 18.59 1.92 -19.33
CA PHE A 129 17.19 1.96 -18.95
C PHE A 129 16.27 2.06 -20.17
N GLU A 130 16.54 3.00 -21.08
CA GLU A 130 15.73 3.20 -22.28
C GLU A 130 15.82 2.02 -23.27
N GLU A 131 16.99 1.40 -23.41
CA GLU A 131 17.16 0.20 -24.24
C GLU A 131 16.35 -0.98 -23.68
N LYS A 132 16.48 -1.26 -22.37
CA LYS A 132 15.74 -2.34 -21.70
C LYS A 132 14.23 -2.10 -21.71
N LYS A 133 13.79 -0.86 -21.42
CA LYS A 133 12.38 -0.47 -21.44
C LYS A 133 11.75 -0.68 -22.81
N LYS A 134 12.43 -0.30 -23.91
CA LYS A 134 11.96 -0.55 -25.29
C LYS A 134 11.86 -2.04 -25.59
N ARG A 135 12.86 -2.83 -25.19
CA ARG A 135 12.84 -4.29 -25.37
C ARG A 135 11.67 -4.94 -24.63
N ILE A 136 11.49 -4.61 -23.35
CA ILE A 136 10.40 -5.14 -22.51
C ILE A 136 9.03 -4.77 -23.08
N LEU A 137 8.87 -3.53 -23.56
CA LEU A 137 7.63 -3.12 -24.22
C LEU A 137 7.36 -3.93 -25.50
N ALA A 138 8.38 -4.20 -26.31
CA ALA A 138 8.23 -4.96 -27.55
C ALA A 138 7.97 -6.46 -27.32
N GLU A 139 8.64 -7.06 -26.34
CA GLU A 139 8.58 -8.51 -26.09
C GLU A 139 7.42 -8.92 -25.20
N ASP A 140 7.12 -8.10 -24.18
CA ASP A 140 6.18 -8.44 -23.10
C ASP A 140 4.96 -7.50 -23.04
N ASP A 141 4.91 -6.41 -23.82
CA ASP A 141 3.87 -5.35 -23.76
C ASP A 141 3.74 -4.72 -22.36
N VAL A 142 4.86 -4.64 -21.63
CA VAL A 142 4.93 -4.05 -20.29
C VAL A 142 5.55 -2.66 -20.32
N LYS A 143 4.89 -1.69 -19.70
CA LYS A 143 5.35 -0.28 -19.61
C LYS A 143 6.08 -0.02 -18.29
N ILE A 144 7.40 -0.08 -18.32
CA ILE A 144 8.26 0.27 -17.18
C ILE A 144 8.33 1.80 -17.00
N GLN A 145 8.10 2.28 -15.77
CA GLN A 145 8.03 3.69 -15.40
C GLN A 145 9.38 4.25 -14.94
N ASP A 146 10.11 3.48 -14.14
CA ASP A 146 11.36 3.90 -13.50
C ASP A 146 12.36 2.74 -13.35
N LYS A 147 13.60 3.07 -12.98
CA LYS A 147 14.71 2.13 -12.85
C LYS A 147 14.53 1.12 -11.70
N GLU A 148 13.80 1.51 -10.65
CA GLU A 148 13.44 0.60 -9.54
C GLU A 148 12.47 -0.48 -10.03
N GLN A 149 11.42 -0.07 -10.75
CA GLN A 149 10.46 -0.98 -11.36
C GLN A 149 11.11 -1.87 -12.42
N LEU A 150 12.08 -1.36 -13.20
CA LEU A 150 12.85 -2.17 -14.15
C LEU A 150 13.48 -3.37 -13.45
N LEU A 151 14.19 -3.13 -12.34
CA LEU A 151 14.85 -4.18 -11.59
C LEU A 151 13.84 -5.24 -11.10
N TYR A 152 12.76 -4.79 -10.46
CA TYR A 152 11.72 -5.69 -9.95
C TYR A 152 11.10 -6.52 -11.06
N TYR A 153 10.86 -5.90 -12.21
CA TYR A 153 10.32 -6.58 -13.38
C TYR A 153 11.29 -7.62 -13.94
N GLU A 154 12.58 -7.32 -14.10
CA GLU A 154 13.56 -8.29 -14.62
C GLU A 154 13.64 -9.54 -13.73
N PHE A 155 13.61 -9.37 -12.39
CA PHE A 155 13.55 -10.49 -11.46
C PHE A 155 12.25 -11.29 -11.56
N PHE A 156 11.10 -10.60 -11.61
CA PHE A 156 9.80 -11.24 -11.78
C PHE A 156 9.75 -12.04 -13.08
N ARG A 157 10.14 -11.41 -14.20
CA ARG A 157 10.11 -11.98 -15.55
C ARG A 157 10.97 -13.23 -15.67
N LYS A 158 12.15 -13.22 -15.03
CA LYS A 158 13.06 -14.37 -14.96
C LYS A 158 12.49 -15.53 -14.15
N ARG A 159 11.75 -15.24 -13.07
CA ARG A 159 11.27 -16.26 -12.13
C ARG A 159 9.91 -16.86 -12.49
N PHE A 160 9.02 -16.05 -13.05
CA PHE A 160 7.61 -16.38 -13.21
C PHE A 160 7.10 -16.27 -14.65
N GLY A 161 7.75 -15.49 -15.52
CA GLY A 161 7.25 -15.23 -16.87
C GLY A 161 6.60 -13.85 -17.00
N LYS A 162 5.80 -13.65 -18.05
CA LYS A 162 5.13 -12.36 -18.29
C LYS A 162 3.98 -12.16 -17.30
N PRO A 163 3.75 -10.95 -16.77
CA PRO A 163 2.64 -10.72 -15.84
C PRO A 163 1.26 -11.05 -16.42
N SER A 164 1.06 -10.89 -17.73
CA SER A 164 -0.18 -11.28 -18.42
C SER A 164 -0.43 -12.79 -18.47
N GLU A 165 0.63 -13.59 -18.46
CA GLU A 165 0.57 -15.06 -18.43
C GLU A 165 0.43 -15.58 -16.99
N VAL A 166 1.08 -14.91 -16.03
CA VAL A 166 1.03 -15.27 -14.60
C VAL A 166 -0.32 -14.90 -13.99
N TYR A 167 -0.94 -13.80 -14.44
CA TYR A 167 -2.23 -13.32 -13.96
C TYR A 167 -3.25 -13.17 -15.13
N PRO A 168 -3.73 -14.30 -15.70
CA PRO A 168 -4.54 -14.31 -16.91
C PRO A 168 -6.06 -14.18 -16.66
N ASP A 169 -6.51 -14.03 -15.41
CA ASP A 169 -7.93 -14.04 -15.02
C ASP A 169 -8.71 -12.85 -15.59
N ASN A 170 -9.34 -13.05 -16.76
CA ASN A 170 -10.10 -12.03 -17.48
C ASN A 170 -11.39 -11.54 -16.80
N GLY A 171 -11.69 -12.00 -15.58
CA GLY A 171 -12.81 -11.49 -14.78
C GLY A 171 -12.57 -10.12 -14.12
N GLY A 172 -11.46 -9.43 -14.45
CA GLY A 172 -11.10 -8.11 -13.94
C GLY A 172 -10.78 -7.10 -15.03
N ILE A 173 -10.25 -5.93 -14.65
CA ILE A 173 -9.76 -4.91 -15.57
C ILE A 173 -8.35 -5.31 -16.03
N GLN A 174 -8.06 -5.20 -17.32
CA GLN A 174 -6.70 -5.40 -17.81
C GLN A 174 -5.87 -4.16 -17.52
N CYS A 175 -4.80 -4.30 -16.74
CA CYS A 175 -3.92 -3.17 -16.43
C CYS A 175 -3.20 -2.66 -17.70
N PRO A 176 -3.28 -1.35 -18.03
CA PRO A 176 -2.67 -0.80 -19.24
C PRO A 176 -1.13 -0.76 -19.20
N TYR A 177 -0.53 -1.07 -18.05
CA TYR A 177 0.92 -1.07 -17.83
C TYR A 177 1.52 -2.46 -17.87
N CYS A 178 1.02 -3.40 -17.06
CA CYS A 178 1.60 -4.76 -16.98
C CYS A 178 0.79 -5.83 -17.70
N LYS A 179 -0.40 -5.48 -18.23
CA LYS A 179 -1.29 -6.38 -18.97
C LYS A 179 -1.85 -7.56 -18.17
N SER A 180 -1.54 -7.66 -16.89
CA SER A 180 -2.24 -8.51 -15.94
C SER A 180 -3.69 -8.08 -15.80
N TYR A 181 -4.58 -9.05 -15.60
CA TYR A 181 -5.95 -8.76 -15.21
C TYR A 181 -6.05 -8.67 -13.68
N VAL A 182 -6.72 -7.62 -13.22
CA VAL A 182 -6.84 -7.29 -11.80
C VAL A 182 -8.28 -6.94 -11.46
N LYS A 183 -8.82 -7.64 -10.47
CA LYS A 183 -10.10 -7.31 -9.83
C LYS A 183 -9.80 -6.24 -8.79
N THR A 184 -10.15 -5.00 -9.08
CA THR A 184 -9.98 -3.86 -8.18
C THR A 184 -11.15 -2.86 -8.28
N ARG A 185 -11.51 -2.25 -7.16
CA ARG A 185 -12.47 -1.16 -6.96
C ARG A 185 -11.77 0.17 -6.73
N ILE A 186 -10.54 0.11 -6.23
CA ILE A 186 -9.69 1.30 -6.01
C ILE A 186 -8.85 1.66 -7.24
N GLN A 187 -9.08 1.05 -8.42
CA GLN A 187 -8.29 1.33 -9.64
C GLN A 187 -6.78 1.17 -9.43
N PHE A 188 -6.35 0.29 -8.51
CA PHE A 188 -4.95 0.06 -8.19
C PHE A 188 -4.52 -1.32 -8.69
N CYS A 189 -3.46 -1.36 -9.50
CA CYS A 189 -2.89 -2.61 -9.96
C CYS A 189 -2.02 -3.24 -8.86
N LYS A 190 -2.55 -4.24 -8.15
CA LYS A 190 -1.78 -5.00 -7.14
C LYS A 190 -0.58 -5.80 -7.67
N VAL A 191 -0.40 -5.87 -9.00
CA VAL A 191 0.73 -6.56 -9.64
C VAL A 191 1.91 -5.62 -9.88
N CYS A 192 1.66 -4.43 -10.44
CA CYS A 192 2.73 -3.51 -10.86
C CYS A 192 2.72 -2.15 -10.16
N GLY A 193 1.72 -1.87 -9.31
CA GLY A 193 1.58 -0.61 -8.58
C GLY A 193 0.98 0.55 -9.38
N ALA A 194 0.59 0.35 -10.65
CA ALA A 194 -0.04 1.39 -11.46
C ALA A 194 -1.38 1.85 -10.86
N TYR A 195 -1.60 3.17 -10.85
CA TYR A 195 -2.83 3.82 -10.41
C TYR A 195 -2.99 5.20 -11.07
N PRO A 196 -4.19 5.56 -11.55
CA PRO A 196 -5.36 4.70 -11.72
C PRO A 196 -5.20 3.72 -12.90
N ILE A 197 -6.00 2.64 -12.92
CA ILE A 197 -6.14 1.69 -14.03
C ILE A 197 -7.60 1.43 -14.40
#